data_AF-A0A2V7SB54-F1
#
_entry.id   AF-A0A2V7SB54-F1
#
_cell.length_a   1.000
_cell.length_b   1.000
_cell.length_c   1.000
_cell.angle_alpha   90.00
_cell.angle_beta   90.00
_cell.angle_gamma   90.00
#
_symmetry.space_group_name_H-M   'P 1'
#
loop_
_entity.id
_entity.type
_entity.pdbx_description
1 polymer ?
#
loop_
_entity_poly.entity_id
_entity_poly.type
_entity_poly.pdbx_seq_one_letter_code
_entity_poly.pdbx_strand_id
1 'polypeptide(L)'
;MTDESMEKLRALLTAYAERKASAPPASRTGQGAGERKRRACADCLRNVVRPVLDRFMVELKNAGHDASTRDHTDKEDAYPSVALSFTPRARAADSPETALASALMFKFDPRRGILVQRDVKPSPTKGRIVTASSDRIGTIGVDAVSAKWVETKTLTFVEDVLKAN
;
A
#
# COMPACT_ATOMS: atom_id res chain seq x y z
N MET A 1 32.91 21.80 20.94
CA MET A 1 33.08 20.33 20.89
C MET A 1 34.40 20.01 21.53
N THR A 2 34.43 19.09 22.49
CA THR A 2 35.66 18.76 23.25
C THR A 2 36.44 17.65 22.54
N ASP A 3 37.78 17.67 22.65
CA ASP A 3 38.66 16.64 22.07
C ASP A 3 38.30 15.23 22.55
N GLU A 4 37.86 15.10 23.80
CA GLU A 4 37.38 13.83 24.37
C GLU A 4 36.18 13.25 23.59
N SER A 5 35.30 14.10 23.06
CA SER A 5 34.16 13.67 22.24
C SER A 5 34.61 13.18 20.86
N MET A 6 35.64 13.81 20.30
CA MET A 6 36.22 13.43 19.00
C MET A 6 37.03 12.13 19.12
N GLU A 7 37.73 11.91 20.22
CA GLU A 7 38.43 10.66 20.49
C GLU A 7 37.46 9.49 20.72
N LYS A 8 36.37 9.70 21.49
CA LYS A 8 35.31 8.69 21.64
C LYS A 8 34.69 8.31 20.29
N LEU A 9 34.43 9.29 19.42
CA LEU A 9 33.91 9.03 18.09
C LEU A 9 34.89 8.22 17.23
N ARG A 10 36.18 8.59 17.25
CA ARG A 10 37.22 7.85 16.51
C ARG A 10 37.37 6.41 17.03
N ALA A 11 37.37 6.21 18.34
CA ALA A 11 37.45 4.89 18.95
C ALA A 11 36.26 4.00 18.55
N LEU A 12 35.04 4.57 18.51
CA LEU A 12 33.84 3.85 18.08
C LEU A 12 33.90 3.45 16.59
N LEU A 13 34.40 4.35 15.74
CA LEU A 13 34.55 4.06 14.30
C LEU A 13 35.60 2.99 14.03
N THR A 14 36.73 3.02 14.75
CA THR A 14 37.77 1.99 14.65
C THR A 14 37.28 0.64 15.14
N ALA A 15 36.61 0.59 16.30
CA ALA A 15 36.03 -0.65 16.84
C ALA A 15 34.95 -1.24 15.90
N TYR A 16 34.20 -0.38 15.20
CA TYR A 16 33.25 -0.82 14.18
C TYR A 16 33.95 -1.38 12.93
N ALA A 17 35.03 -0.75 12.47
CA ALA A 17 35.83 -1.23 11.34
C ALA A 17 36.49 -2.58 11.64
N GLU A 18 37.04 -2.77 12.84
CA GLU A 18 37.64 -4.03 13.29
C GLU A 18 36.61 -5.16 13.45
N ARG A 19 35.42 -4.85 13.98
CA ARG A 19 34.30 -5.81 14.00
C ARG A 19 33.85 -6.19 12.59
N LYS A 20 33.87 -5.25 11.65
CA LYS A 20 33.51 -5.51 10.26
C LYS A 20 34.59 -6.32 9.53
N ALA A 21 35.87 -6.13 9.88
CA ALA A 21 37.00 -6.86 9.31
C ALA A 21 37.17 -8.27 9.89
N SER A 22 36.81 -8.48 11.17
CA SER A 22 36.83 -9.79 11.84
C SER A 22 35.54 -10.60 11.68
N ALA A 23 34.52 -10.05 11.00
CA ALA A 23 33.30 -10.79 10.72
C ALA A 23 33.56 -11.82 9.62
N PRO A 24 33.33 -13.14 9.86
CA PRO A 24 33.29 -14.12 8.79
C PRO A 24 32.27 -13.68 7.73
N PRO A 25 32.50 -13.92 6.43
CA PRO A 25 31.59 -13.47 5.38
C PRO A 25 30.19 -14.00 5.68
N ALA A 26 29.25 -13.07 5.85
CA ALA A 26 27.86 -13.39 6.15
C ALA A 26 27.34 -14.37 5.09
N SER A 27 27.00 -15.59 5.53
CA SER A 27 26.40 -16.61 4.69
C SER A 27 25.14 -16.06 4.05
N ARG A 28 25.15 -15.92 2.71
CA ARG A 28 24.09 -15.37 1.85
C ARG A 28 22.82 -16.25 1.77
N THR A 29 22.47 -16.99 2.81
CA THR A 29 21.34 -17.94 2.78
C THR A 29 19.99 -17.31 3.18
N GLY A 30 19.97 -16.10 3.75
CA GLY A 30 18.72 -15.41 4.17
C GLY A 30 18.14 -14.38 3.19
N GLN A 31 18.97 -13.72 2.36
CA GLN A 31 18.53 -12.63 1.47
C GLN A 31 17.64 -13.12 0.31
N GLY A 32 17.78 -14.38 -0.12
CA GLY A 32 17.00 -14.91 -1.24
C GLY A 32 15.53 -15.17 -0.91
N ALA A 33 15.19 -15.55 0.33
CA ALA A 33 13.81 -15.96 0.65
C ALA A 33 12.86 -14.75 0.75
N GLY A 34 13.30 -13.64 1.34
CA GLY A 34 12.52 -12.41 1.43
C GLY A 34 12.30 -11.77 0.05
N GLU A 35 13.35 -11.70 -0.77
CA GLU A 35 13.27 -11.15 -2.11
C GLU A 35 12.43 -12.02 -3.06
N ARG A 36 12.51 -13.35 -2.93
CA ARG A 36 11.60 -14.27 -3.65
C ARG A 36 10.14 -14.05 -3.27
N LYS A 37 9.84 -13.92 -1.96
CA LYS A 37 8.46 -13.64 -1.49
C LYS A 37 7.96 -12.28 -1.97
N ARG A 38 8.82 -11.26 -1.95
CA ARG A 38 8.51 -9.91 -2.47
C ARG A 38 8.14 -9.96 -3.95
N ARG A 39 8.95 -10.66 -4.77
CA ARG A 39 8.71 -10.85 -6.20
C ARG A 39 7.44 -11.63 -6.49
N ALA A 40 7.24 -12.78 -5.81
CA ALA A 40 6.01 -13.56 -5.95
C ALA A 40 4.76 -12.76 -5.58
N CYS A 41 4.85 -11.89 -4.57
CA CYS A 41 3.76 -10.98 -4.22
C CYS A 41 3.54 -9.90 -5.29
N ALA A 42 4.60 -9.33 -5.85
CA ALA A 42 4.49 -8.36 -6.95
C ALA A 42 3.81 -9.00 -8.17
N ASP A 43 4.17 -10.23 -8.51
CA ASP A 43 3.56 -11.00 -9.59
C ASP A 43 2.08 -11.29 -9.29
N CYS A 44 1.75 -11.68 -8.06
CA CYS A 44 0.37 -11.89 -7.62
C CYS A 44 -0.47 -10.61 -7.73
N LEU A 45 0.06 -9.47 -7.26
CA LEU A 45 -0.60 -8.17 -7.37
C LEU A 45 -0.85 -7.78 -8.84
N ARG A 46 0.14 -8.01 -9.71
CA ARG A 46 0.06 -7.67 -11.14
C ARG A 46 -0.90 -8.58 -11.92
N ASN A 47 -0.90 -9.88 -11.63
CA ASN A 47 -1.61 -10.87 -12.43
C ASN A 47 -3.01 -11.21 -11.90
N VAL A 48 -3.27 -11.03 -10.60
CA VAL A 48 -4.55 -11.37 -9.97
C VAL A 48 -5.30 -10.13 -9.52
N VAL A 49 -4.64 -9.25 -8.76
CA VAL A 49 -5.32 -8.10 -8.15
C VAL A 49 -5.62 -7.01 -9.18
N ARG A 50 -4.60 -6.61 -9.96
CA ARG A 50 -4.74 -5.51 -10.91
C ARG A 50 -5.83 -5.73 -11.97
N PRO A 51 -5.93 -6.88 -12.65
CA PRO A 51 -6.98 -7.10 -13.64
C PRO A 51 -8.39 -7.02 -13.06
N VAL A 52 -8.59 -7.44 -11.82
CA VAL A 52 -9.88 -7.29 -11.12
C VAL A 52 -10.16 -5.81 -10.86
N LEU A 53 -9.21 -5.07 -10.28
CA LEU A 53 -9.39 -3.65 -10.00
C LEU A 53 -9.63 -2.82 -11.28
N ASP A 54 -8.97 -3.16 -12.38
CA ASP A 54 -9.16 -2.48 -13.66
C ASP A 54 -10.57 -2.72 -14.23
N ARG A 55 -11.17 -3.91 -14.05
CA ARG A 55 -12.57 -4.16 -14.40
C ARG A 55 -13.51 -3.28 -13.58
N PHE A 56 -13.34 -3.24 -12.26
CA PHE A 56 -14.14 -2.37 -11.39
C PHE A 56 -13.98 -0.89 -11.76
N MET A 57 -12.77 -0.45 -12.05
CA MET A 57 -12.48 0.92 -12.45
C MET A 57 -13.21 1.31 -13.75
N VAL A 58 -13.25 0.42 -14.74
CA VAL A 58 -14.02 0.63 -15.97
C VAL A 58 -15.53 0.74 -15.68
N GLU A 59 -16.09 -0.16 -14.89
CA GLU A 59 -17.51 -0.12 -14.52
C GLU A 59 -17.87 1.16 -13.75
N LEU A 60 -17.04 1.58 -12.80
CA LEU A 60 -17.24 2.81 -12.03
C LEU A 60 -17.21 4.04 -12.94
N LYS A 61 -16.28 4.10 -13.90
CA LYS A 61 -16.21 5.18 -14.90
C LYS A 61 -17.43 5.19 -15.82
N ASN A 62 -17.86 4.02 -16.28
CA ASN A 62 -19.05 3.89 -17.13
C ASN A 62 -20.32 4.38 -16.42
N ALA A 63 -20.42 4.18 -15.10
CA ALA A 63 -21.49 4.71 -14.26
C ALA A 63 -21.35 6.22 -13.94
N GLY A 64 -20.28 6.88 -14.41
CA GLY A 64 -20.05 8.31 -14.21
C GLY A 64 -19.39 8.67 -12.89
N HIS A 65 -18.72 7.72 -12.23
CA HIS A 65 -17.89 7.97 -11.06
C HIS A 65 -16.44 8.28 -11.46
N ASP A 66 -15.73 9.04 -10.61
CA ASP A 66 -14.28 9.19 -10.78
C ASP A 66 -13.57 8.00 -10.14
N ALA A 67 -12.76 7.30 -10.92
CA ALA A 67 -12.03 6.13 -10.47
C ALA A 67 -10.67 6.01 -11.16
N SER A 68 -9.67 5.51 -10.45
CA SER A 68 -8.34 5.27 -11.04
C SER A 68 -7.60 4.14 -10.33
N THR A 69 -6.88 3.30 -11.09
CA THR A 69 -5.98 2.29 -10.53
C THR A 69 -4.55 2.86 -10.46
N ARG A 70 -3.86 2.68 -9.34
CA ARG A 70 -2.43 2.96 -9.19
C ARG A 70 -1.67 1.66 -8.99
N ASP A 71 -0.61 1.49 -9.77
CA ASP A 71 0.29 0.35 -9.71
C ASP A 71 1.67 0.79 -9.19
N HIS A 72 2.11 0.14 -8.12
CA HIS A 72 3.44 0.31 -7.53
C HIS A 72 4.14 -1.05 -7.34
N THR A 73 3.84 -2.06 -8.18
CA THR A 73 4.56 -3.34 -8.11
C THR A 73 6.02 -3.24 -8.54
N ASP A 74 6.36 -2.27 -9.39
CA ASP A 74 7.69 -2.13 -10.00
C ASP A 74 8.63 -1.20 -9.20
N LYS A 75 8.16 -0.61 -8.09
CA LYS A 75 8.99 0.29 -7.28
C LYS A 75 9.95 -0.50 -6.39
N GLU A 76 11.25 -0.28 -6.57
CA GLU A 76 12.28 -0.89 -5.73
C GLU A 76 12.30 -0.30 -4.31
N ASP A 77 12.01 0.99 -4.18
CA ASP A 77 12.10 1.75 -2.92
C ASP A 77 10.92 1.53 -1.95
N ALA A 78 9.89 0.78 -2.37
CA ALA A 78 8.68 0.56 -1.58
C ALA A 78 8.22 -0.90 -1.66
N TYR A 79 7.36 -1.31 -0.73
CA TYR A 79 6.69 -2.60 -0.83
C TYR A 79 5.71 -2.59 -2.00
N PRO A 80 5.65 -3.68 -2.81
CA PRO A 80 4.71 -3.80 -3.91
C PRO A 80 3.27 -3.53 -3.46
N SER A 81 2.56 -2.69 -4.21
CA SER A 81 1.15 -2.40 -3.93
C SER A 81 0.37 -2.03 -5.18
N VAL A 82 -0.93 -2.34 -5.18
CA VAL A 82 -1.88 -1.87 -6.20
C VAL A 82 -3.08 -1.27 -5.45
N ALA A 83 -3.57 -0.12 -5.93
CA ALA A 83 -4.68 0.57 -5.30
C ALA A 83 -5.75 0.99 -6.31
N LEU A 84 -7.02 0.92 -5.90
CA LEU A 84 -8.17 1.52 -6.58
C LEU A 84 -8.59 2.77 -5.84
N SER A 85 -8.57 3.91 -6.51
CA SER A 85 -9.18 5.16 -6.02
C SER A 85 -10.57 5.28 -6.61
N PHE A 86 -11.53 5.74 -5.82
CA PHE A 86 -12.94 5.84 -6.15
C PHE A 86 -13.54 7.07 -5.44
N THR A 87 -14.19 7.93 -6.22
CA THR A 87 -14.97 9.06 -5.74
C THR A 87 -16.38 8.95 -6.33
N PRO A 88 -17.43 8.77 -5.51
CA PRO A 88 -18.80 8.75 -5.97
C PRO A 88 -19.18 10.03 -6.70
N ARG A 89 -20.16 9.95 -7.61
CA ARG A 89 -20.64 11.14 -8.31
C ARG A 89 -21.52 11.93 -7.33
N ALA A 90 -21.39 13.26 -7.32
CA ALA A 90 -22.24 14.09 -6.48
C ALA A 90 -23.73 13.95 -6.87
N ARG A 91 -24.61 13.79 -5.87
CA ARG A 91 -26.06 13.82 -6.06
C ARG A 91 -26.53 15.27 -6.13
N ALA A 92 -26.60 15.80 -7.35
CA ALA A 92 -27.22 17.08 -7.73
C ALA A 92 -26.55 18.37 -7.19
N ALA A 93 -26.77 19.47 -7.93
CA ALA A 93 -26.10 20.76 -7.81
C ALA A 93 -26.49 21.59 -6.56
N ASP A 94 -27.38 21.08 -5.71
CA ASP A 94 -28.05 21.85 -4.65
C ASP A 94 -27.64 21.45 -3.22
N SER A 95 -26.72 20.49 -3.07
CA SER A 95 -26.14 20.12 -1.78
C SER A 95 -24.61 20.31 -1.80
N PRO A 96 -24.01 21.04 -0.86
CA PRO A 96 -22.56 21.15 -0.72
C PRO A 96 -21.92 19.86 -0.13
N GLU A 97 -22.62 18.72 -0.18
CA GLU A 97 -22.10 17.43 0.26
C GLU A 97 -20.94 17.00 -0.64
N THR A 98 -19.75 17.12 -0.06
CA THR A 98 -18.48 16.89 -0.72
C THR A 98 -18.26 15.39 -0.84
N ALA A 99 -18.30 14.85 -2.07
CA ALA A 99 -18.17 13.41 -2.33
C ALA A 99 -16.91 12.81 -1.67
N LEU A 100 -17.00 11.60 -1.11
CA LEU A 100 -15.89 10.99 -0.40
C LEU A 100 -14.84 10.44 -1.38
N ALA A 101 -13.64 11.03 -1.39
CA ALA A 101 -12.49 10.51 -2.11
C ALA A 101 -11.92 9.30 -1.35
N SER A 102 -12.20 8.10 -1.85
CA SER A 102 -11.88 6.85 -1.19
C SER A 102 -10.84 6.05 -1.96
N ALA A 103 -10.02 5.26 -1.26
CA ALA A 103 -9.04 4.38 -1.88
C ALA A 103 -8.97 3.02 -1.16
N LEU A 104 -8.88 1.96 -1.94
CA LEU A 104 -8.63 0.60 -1.49
C LEU A 104 -7.24 0.18 -1.99
N MET A 105 -6.35 -0.20 -1.07
CA MET A 105 -4.97 -0.56 -1.37
C MET A 105 -4.66 -1.99 -0.92
N PHE A 106 -4.13 -2.78 -1.86
CA PHE A 106 -3.54 -4.09 -1.62
C PHE A 106 -2.03 -3.93 -1.60
N LYS A 107 -1.39 -4.18 -0.47
CA LYS A 107 0.06 -3.99 -0.31
C LYS A 107 0.73 -5.20 0.33
N PHE A 108 1.96 -5.46 -0.07
CA PHE A 108 2.77 -6.49 0.56
C PHE A 108 3.17 -6.10 1.99
N ASP A 109 2.95 -7.02 2.93
CA ASP A 109 3.41 -7.00 4.30
C ASP A 109 4.31 -8.24 4.52
N PRO A 110 5.62 -8.08 4.81
CA PRO A 110 6.55 -9.20 4.96
C PRO A 110 6.16 -10.22 6.03
N ARG A 111 5.35 -9.82 7.02
CA ARG A 111 4.92 -10.68 8.13
C ARG A 111 3.61 -11.40 7.81
N ARG A 112 2.76 -10.83 6.97
CA ARG A 112 1.35 -11.26 6.81
C ARG A 112 0.92 -11.60 5.39
N GLY A 113 1.75 -11.33 4.37
CA GLY A 113 1.41 -11.54 2.97
C GLY A 113 0.84 -10.27 2.34
N ILE A 114 -0.40 -10.30 1.85
CA ILE A 114 -1.10 -9.13 1.32
C ILE A 114 -1.98 -8.53 2.41
N LEU A 115 -1.74 -7.26 2.71
CA LEU A 115 -2.55 -6.41 3.58
C LEU A 115 -3.48 -5.55 2.73
N VAL A 116 -4.76 -5.50 3.11
CA VAL A 116 -5.79 -4.64 2.51
C VAL A 116 -6.04 -3.46 3.44
N GLN A 117 -5.91 -2.26 2.89
CA GLN A 117 -6.10 -1.01 3.60
C GLN A 117 -7.15 -0.17 2.85
N ARG A 118 -8.12 0.41 3.56
CA ARG A 118 -8.95 1.50 3.02
C ARG A 118 -8.47 2.83 3.57
N ASP A 119 -8.58 3.85 2.74
CA ASP A 119 -8.47 5.26 3.11
C ASP A 119 -9.72 5.95 2.60
N VAL A 120 -10.55 6.52 3.49
CA VAL A 120 -11.74 7.29 3.11
C VAL A 120 -11.50 8.72 3.54
N LYS A 121 -11.31 9.61 2.57
CA LYS A 121 -11.13 11.04 2.81
C LYS A 121 -12.37 11.78 2.31
N PRO A 122 -12.93 12.74 3.05
CA PRO A 122 -13.80 13.74 2.47
C PRO A 122 -13.03 14.41 1.32
N SER A 123 -13.64 14.58 0.14
CA SER A 123 -12.98 15.28 -0.96
C SER A 123 -12.48 16.65 -0.47
N PRO A 124 -11.26 17.07 -0.85
CA PRO A 124 -10.68 18.29 -0.32
C PRO A 124 -11.43 19.51 -0.85
N THR A 125 -12.38 20.04 -0.08
CA THR A 125 -12.72 21.45 -0.18
C THR A 125 -11.50 22.24 0.28
N LYS A 126 -11.07 23.23 -0.53
CA LYS A 126 -9.91 24.10 -0.29
C LYS A 126 -9.71 24.39 1.21
N GLY A 127 -8.62 23.85 1.79
CA GLY A 127 -8.03 24.38 3.03
C GLY A 127 -8.30 23.64 4.35
N ARG A 128 -9.05 22.52 4.39
CA ARG A 128 -9.26 21.79 5.66
C ARG A 128 -8.33 20.58 5.77
N ILE A 129 -7.46 20.59 6.79
CA ILE A 129 -6.62 19.44 7.16
C ILE A 129 -7.56 18.36 7.72
N VAL A 130 -7.75 17.28 6.96
CA VAL A 130 -8.56 16.13 7.40
C VAL A 130 -7.62 15.03 7.89
N THR A 131 -7.80 14.61 9.14
CA THR A 131 -7.19 13.42 9.72
C THR A 131 -7.71 12.18 8.99
N ALA A 132 -6.86 11.59 8.17
CA ALA A 132 -7.16 10.36 7.42
C ALA A 132 -7.44 9.19 8.38
N SER A 133 -8.65 8.61 8.33
CA SER A 133 -8.93 7.33 8.98
C SER A 133 -8.54 6.21 8.03
N SER A 134 -7.39 5.58 8.30
CA SER A 134 -6.93 4.42 7.55
C SER A 134 -7.29 3.16 8.31
N ASP A 135 -8.27 2.41 7.80
CA ASP A 135 -8.69 1.15 8.43
C ASP A 135 -8.05 -0.03 7.71
N ARG A 136 -7.49 -0.95 8.50
CA ARG A 136 -7.02 -2.26 7.99
C ARG A 136 -8.21 -3.20 7.89
N ILE A 137 -8.55 -3.65 6.69
CA ILE A 137 -9.78 -4.43 6.40
C ILE A 137 -9.51 -5.94 6.20
N GLY A 138 -8.24 -6.34 6.21
CA GLY A 138 -7.86 -7.75 6.20
C GLY A 138 -6.43 -8.01 5.79
N THR A 139 -5.95 -9.20 6.12
CA THR A 139 -4.66 -9.75 5.67
C THR A 139 -4.86 -11.15 5.14
N ILE A 140 -4.16 -11.51 4.07
CA ILE A 140 -4.17 -12.86 3.48
C ILE A 140 -2.76 -13.26 3.06
N GLY A 141 -2.42 -14.54 3.18
CA GLY A 141 -1.15 -15.05 2.63
C GLY A 141 -1.12 -14.89 1.10
N VAL A 142 0.06 -14.61 0.54
CA VAL A 142 0.23 -14.37 -0.92
C VAL A 142 -0.32 -15.53 -1.75
N ASP A 143 -0.09 -16.76 -1.31
CA ASP A 143 -0.50 -17.98 -2.04
C ASP A 143 -2.02 -18.24 -1.99
N ALA A 144 -2.74 -17.59 -1.07
CA ALA A 144 -4.19 -17.74 -0.90
C ALA A 144 -5.00 -16.64 -1.61
N VAL A 145 -4.33 -15.69 -2.28
CA VAL A 145 -4.97 -14.60 -3.01
C VAL A 145 -5.61 -15.15 -4.27
N SER A 146 -6.93 -14.96 -4.38
CA SER A 146 -7.71 -15.35 -5.55
C SER A 146 -8.50 -14.17 -6.09
N ALA A 147 -8.85 -14.19 -7.38
CA ALA A 147 -9.67 -13.16 -8.00
C ALA A 147 -10.98 -12.95 -7.23
N LYS A 148 -11.68 -14.03 -6.87
CA LYS A 148 -12.91 -14.00 -6.08
C LYS A 148 -12.75 -13.28 -4.74
N TRP A 149 -11.62 -13.48 -4.06
CA TRP A 149 -11.35 -12.80 -2.80
C TRP A 149 -11.12 -11.29 -3.02
N VAL A 150 -10.38 -10.91 -4.07
CA VAL A 150 -10.16 -9.51 -4.45
C VAL A 150 -11.48 -8.83 -4.82
N GLU A 151 -12.33 -9.50 -5.61
CA GLU A 151 -13.67 -9.04 -5.99
C GLU A 151 -14.51 -8.79 -4.74
N THR A 152 -14.56 -9.75 -3.81
CA THR A 152 -15.32 -9.62 -2.57
C THR A 152 -14.87 -8.39 -1.76
N LYS A 153 -13.56 -8.22 -1.58
CA LYS A 153 -13.01 -7.06 -0.85
C LYS A 153 -13.29 -5.74 -1.55
N THR A 154 -13.23 -5.73 -2.87
CA THR A 154 -13.48 -4.53 -3.68
C THR A 154 -14.97 -4.15 -3.66
N LEU A 155 -15.87 -5.13 -3.78
CA LEU A 155 -17.31 -4.93 -3.68
C LEU A 155 -17.72 -4.37 -2.31
N THR A 156 -17.26 -5.00 -1.21
CA THR A 156 -17.55 -4.49 0.14
C THR A 156 -17.08 -3.06 0.31
N PHE A 157 -15.89 -2.73 -0.20
CA PHE A 157 -15.39 -1.35 -0.18
C PHE A 157 -16.27 -0.38 -0.96
N VAL A 158 -16.64 -0.71 -2.20
CA VAL A 158 -17.50 0.15 -3.03
C VAL A 158 -18.88 0.32 -2.39
N GLU A 159 -19.48 -0.75 -1.86
CA GLU A 159 -20.74 -0.69 -1.13
C GLU A 159 -20.66 0.21 0.11
N ASP A 160 -19.61 0.08 0.91
CA ASP A 160 -19.41 0.91 2.10
C ASP A 160 -19.28 2.39 1.73
N VAL A 161 -18.52 2.71 0.68
CA VAL A 161 -18.35 4.09 0.20
C VAL A 161 -19.65 4.65 -0.36
N LEU A 162 -20.42 3.87 -1.11
CA LEU A 162 -21.71 4.29 -1.64
C LEU A 162 -22.79 4.46 -0.56
N LYS A 163 -22.72 3.69 0.54
CA LYS A 163 -23.62 3.86 1.70
C LYS A 163 -23.25 5.08 2.55
N ALA A 164 -21.96 5.44 2.57
CA ALA A 164 -21.43 6.56 3.35
C ALA A 164 -21.49 7.91 2.61
N ASN A 165 -21.75 7.90 1.30
CA ASN A 165 -21.89 9.08 0.42
C ASN A 165 -23.36 9.40 0.15
#